data_AF-A0AAW4ZIS0-F1
#
_entry.id   AF-A0AAW4ZIS0-F1
#
_cell.length_a   1.000
_cell.length_b   1.000
_cell.length_c   1.000
_cell.angle_alpha   90.00
_cell.angle_beta   90.00
_cell.angle_gamma   90.00
#
_symmetry.space_group_name_H-M   'P 1'
#
loop_
_entity.id
_entity.type
_entity.pdbx_description
1 polymer ?
#
loop_
_entity_poly.entity_id
_entity_poly.type
_entity_poly.pdbx_seq_one_letter_code
_entity_poly.pdbx_strand_id
1 'polypeptide(L)'
;MESFLTSQTFNLIVILFSIITIAYLGLKYGKTVQGKKLHICYICGICILVIIELITYICVNNGNSTDIISYISFASTLSSLLLSVVAIIYAIVSNNKGEVQYAKIDAASDKISQSVNIFSIRSEKLSSDINSILLKLEEVKSISTDTREAIISGSGENFNNQEQANTTQNLVDNIVNNYISYGSFIGNLSLLACVYSKELNIPFNADDILLPDSQANSMYIFGYIIASSALGIVTAQNINNKFQVIGFYQTIKPLLIKNLIDYIKKTEDINAREYNQNTYNHMKSFFGIKD
;
A
#
# COMPACT_ATOMS: atom_id res chain seq x y z
N MET A 1 -46.73 11.77 72.50
CA MET A 1 -46.20 11.77 71.12
C MET A 1 -44.68 11.57 71.08
N GLU A 2 -43.93 12.02 72.09
CA GLU A 2 -42.46 11.86 72.15
C GLU A 2 -41.95 10.41 72.34
N SER A 3 -42.74 9.52 72.96
CA SER A 3 -42.33 8.12 73.21
C SER A 3 -42.26 7.25 71.95
N PHE A 4 -43.00 7.58 70.89
CA PHE A 4 -42.99 6.78 69.66
C PHE A 4 -41.77 7.09 68.78
N LEU A 5 -41.34 8.37 68.76
CA LEU A 5 -40.17 8.84 68.00
C LEU A 5 -38.83 8.43 68.64
N THR A 6 -38.83 8.13 69.94
CA THR A 6 -37.64 7.61 70.67
C THR A 6 -37.64 6.09 70.83
N SER A 7 -38.67 5.40 70.28
CA SER A 7 -38.74 3.95 70.29
C SER A 7 -37.60 3.33 69.48
N GLN A 8 -36.96 2.29 70.02
CA GLN A 8 -35.91 1.52 69.32
C GLN A 8 -36.37 1.00 67.96
N THR A 9 -37.67 0.71 67.80
CA THR A 9 -38.26 0.28 66.53
C THR A 9 -38.28 1.37 65.46
N PHE A 10 -38.48 2.63 65.86
CA PHE A 10 -38.47 3.77 64.93
C PHE A 10 -37.04 4.06 64.44
N ASN A 11 -36.05 4.02 65.33
CA ASN A 11 -34.64 4.18 64.96
C ASN A 11 -34.17 3.09 63.99
N LEU A 12 -34.59 1.84 64.19
CA LEU A 12 -34.23 0.73 63.32
C LEU A 12 -34.86 0.87 61.91
N ILE A 13 -36.09 1.38 61.82
CA ILE A 13 -36.77 1.67 60.54
C ILE A 13 -36.06 2.81 59.80
N VAL A 14 -35.66 3.87 60.49
CA VAL A 14 -34.93 5.00 59.88
C VAL A 14 -33.57 4.55 59.35
N ILE A 15 -32.85 3.71 60.10
CA ILE A 15 -31.58 3.13 59.66
C ILE A 15 -31.78 2.25 58.42
N LEU A 16 -32.79 1.37 58.44
CA LEU A 16 -33.09 0.49 57.32
C LEU A 16 -33.46 1.29 56.06
N PHE A 17 -34.29 2.33 56.22
CA PHE A 17 -34.70 3.20 55.12
C PHE A 17 -33.50 3.98 54.53
N SER A 18 -32.59 4.44 55.39
CA SER A 18 -31.35 5.12 54.97
C SER A 18 -30.47 4.18 54.16
N ILE A 19 -30.26 2.95 54.63
CA ILE A 19 -29.45 1.93 53.92
C ILE A 19 -30.09 1.58 52.56
N ILE A 20 -31.41 1.40 52.50
CA ILE A 20 -32.14 1.10 51.26
C ILE A 20 -32.01 2.24 50.25
N THR A 21 -32.15 3.49 50.72
CA THR A 21 -32.04 4.68 49.85
C THR A 21 -30.62 4.83 49.28
N ILE A 22 -29.61 4.56 50.10
CA ILE A 22 -28.20 4.58 49.71
C ILE A 22 -27.90 3.46 48.70
N ALA A 23 -28.39 2.24 48.93
CA ALA A 23 -28.22 1.10 48.02
C ALA A 23 -28.91 1.36 46.66
N TYR A 24 -30.10 1.96 46.66
CA TYR A 24 -30.81 2.37 45.45
C TYR A 24 -30.04 3.41 44.63
N LEU A 25 -29.46 4.42 45.30
CA LEU A 25 -28.61 5.42 44.65
C LEU A 25 -27.33 4.81 44.07
N GLY A 26 -26.68 3.89 44.80
CA GLY A 26 -25.49 3.18 44.31
C GLY A 26 -25.77 2.34 43.06
N LEU A 27 -26.90 1.62 43.01
CA LEU A 27 -27.28 0.80 41.86
C LEU A 27 -27.70 1.64 40.64
N LYS A 28 -28.43 2.74 40.84
CA LYS A 28 -28.93 3.61 39.76
C LYS A 28 -27.80 4.38 39.07
N TYR A 29 -26.82 4.85 39.85
CA TYR A 29 -25.70 5.63 39.32
C TYR A 29 -24.45 4.78 39.01
N GLY A 30 -24.40 3.51 39.43
CA GLY A 30 -23.27 2.61 39.13
C GLY A 30 -23.22 2.11 37.68
N LYS A 31 -24.34 2.11 36.94
CA LYS A 31 -24.41 1.61 35.55
C LYS A 31 -24.07 2.63 34.48
N THR A 32 -23.99 3.91 34.84
CA THR A 32 -23.62 4.96 33.89
C THR A 32 -22.37 5.67 34.39
N VAL A 33 -21.44 5.91 33.46
CA VAL A 33 -20.41 6.96 33.52
C VAL A 33 -18.98 6.50 33.83
N GLN A 34 -18.24 6.30 32.74
CA GLN A 34 -16.78 6.24 32.60
C GLN A 34 -16.04 7.55 32.99
N GLY A 35 -16.69 8.51 33.67
CA GLY A 35 -16.15 9.85 33.96
C GLY A 35 -16.53 10.47 35.32
N LYS A 36 -17.13 9.72 36.27
CA LYS A 36 -17.60 10.26 37.57
C LYS A 36 -17.12 9.47 38.79
N LYS A 37 -15.92 8.90 38.73
CA LYS A 37 -15.28 8.17 39.85
C LYS A 37 -15.10 9.03 41.12
N LEU A 38 -14.97 10.34 40.97
CA LEU A 38 -14.77 11.25 42.10
C LEU A 38 -16.06 11.42 42.93
N HIS A 39 -17.21 11.64 42.29
CA HIS A 39 -18.47 11.87 42.98
C HIS A 39 -18.99 10.64 43.73
N ILE A 40 -18.78 9.43 43.19
CA ILE A 40 -19.16 8.20 43.89
C ILE A 40 -18.30 7.97 45.15
N CYS A 41 -17.03 8.38 45.11
CA CYS A 41 -16.13 8.32 46.26
C CYS A 41 -16.53 9.30 47.36
N TYR A 42 -16.90 10.55 47.00
CA TYR A 42 -17.40 11.53 47.96
C TYR A 42 -18.73 11.13 48.60
N ILE A 43 -19.70 10.63 47.81
CA ILE A 43 -20.98 10.14 48.36
C ILE A 43 -20.72 8.98 49.33
N CYS A 44 -19.85 8.03 48.97
CA CYS A 44 -19.52 6.90 49.84
C CYS A 44 -18.84 7.36 51.14
N GLY A 45 -17.89 8.30 51.06
CA GLY A 45 -17.20 8.85 52.23
C GLY A 45 -18.14 9.57 53.19
N ILE A 46 -19.07 10.40 52.68
CA ILE A 46 -20.08 11.09 53.50
C ILE A 46 -21.02 10.07 54.15
N CYS A 47 -21.44 9.02 53.43
CA CYS A 47 -22.27 7.96 54.00
C CYS A 47 -21.57 7.22 55.14
N ILE A 48 -20.28 6.91 55.00
CA ILE A 48 -19.48 6.26 56.06
C ILE A 48 -19.39 7.15 57.29
N LEU A 49 -19.16 8.46 57.12
CA LEU A 49 -19.11 9.42 58.24
C LEU A 49 -20.43 9.49 59.01
N VAL A 50 -21.56 9.56 58.29
CA VAL A 50 -22.91 9.56 58.91
C VAL A 50 -23.17 8.27 59.68
N ILE A 51 -22.75 7.11 59.14
CA ILE A 51 -22.88 5.82 59.83
C ILE A 51 -22.03 5.79 61.11
N ILE A 52 -20.80 6.29 61.07
CA ILE A 52 -19.90 6.34 62.24
C ILE A 52 -20.48 7.24 63.33
N GLU A 53 -20.99 8.42 62.96
CA GLU A 53 -21.60 9.37 63.90
C GLU A 53 -22.84 8.77 64.57
N LEU A 54 -23.67 8.06 63.81
CA LEU A 54 -24.88 7.42 64.31
C LEU A 54 -24.57 6.25 65.26
N ILE A 55 -23.57 5.41 64.93
CA ILE A 55 -23.08 4.35 65.83
C ILE A 55 -22.53 4.96 67.11
N THR A 56 -21.75 6.04 67.02
CA THR A 56 -21.17 6.75 68.16
C THR A 56 -22.27 7.31 69.07
N TYR A 57 -23.28 7.95 68.50
CA TYR A 57 -24.42 8.49 69.25
C TYR A 57 -25.19 7.40 70.01
N ILE A 58 -25.48 6.26 69.36
CA ILE A 58 -26.21 5.16 69.99
C ILE A 58 -25.38 4.50 71.11
N CYS A 59 -24.07 4.31 70.92
CA CYS A 59 -23.19 3.74 71.93
C CYS A 59 -22.96 4.64 73.14
N VAL A 60 -22.96 5.98 72.97
CA VAL A 60 -22.77 6.94 74.07
C VAL A 60 -24.08 7.16 74.86
N ASN A 61 -25.23 7.14 74.18
CA ASN A 61 -26.52 7.48 74.81
C ASN A 61 -27.27 6.25 75.39
N ASN A 62 -26.96 5.04 74.93
CA ASN A 62 -27.67 3.82 75.35
C ASN A 62 -26.65 2.81 75.92
N GLY A 63 -26.75 2.47 77.21
CA GLY A 63 -25.82 1.59 77.94
C GLY A 63 -25.75 0.13 77.47
N ASN A 64 -26.31 -0.20 76.30
CA ASN A 64 -26.40 -1.54 75.71
C ASN A 64 -25.34 -1.76 74.60
N SER A 65 -24.13 -1.21 74.78
CA SER A 65 -23.05 -1.24 73.78
C SER A 65 -22.61 -2.67 73.39
N THR A 66 -22.81 -3.66 74.25
CA THR A 66 -22.43 -5.06 74.03
C THR A 66 -23.20 -5.73 72.88
N ASP A 67 -24.48 -5.44 72.70
CA ASP A 67 -25.29 -6.09 71.65
C ASP A 67 -24.90 -5.58 70.25
N ILE A 68 -24.61 -4.29 70.13
CA ILE A 68 -24.16 -3.65 68.88
C ILE A 68 -22.80 -4.20 68.45
N ILE A 69 -21.87 -4.36 69.40
CA ILE A 69 -20.56 -4.96 69.14
C ILE A 69 -20.71 -6.41 68.64
N SER A 70 -21.66 -7.16 69.20
CA SER A 70 -21.96 -8.53 68.76
C SER A 70 -22.49 -8.58 67.31
N TYR A 71 -23.44 -7.72 66.96
CA TYR A 71 -23.96 -7.62 65.59
C TYR A 71 -22.91 -7.18 64.57
N ILE A 72 -22.05 -6.22 64.93
CA ILE A 72 -20.93 -5.78 64.07
C ILE A 72 -19.95 -6.93 63.86
N SER A 73 -19.61 -7.67 64.92
CA SER A 73 -18.68 -8.81 64.85
C SER A 73 -19.24 -9.93 63.96
N PHE A 74 -20.54 -10.21 64.06
CA PHE A 74 -21.23 -11.17 63.20
C PHE A 74 -21.25 -10.70 61.74
N ALA A 75 -21.67 -9.46 61.48
CA ALA A 75 -21.73 -8.89 60.14
C ALA A 75 -20.35 -8.82 59.48
N SER A 76 -19.30 -8.50 60.23
CA SER A 76 -17.91 -8.49 59.78
C SER A 76 -17.47 -9.90 59.37
N THR A 77 -17.76 -10.92 60.19
CA THR A 77 -17.42 -12.32 59.89
C THR A 77 -18.12 -12.81 58.62
N LEU A 78 -19.42 -12.52 58.48
CA LEU A 78 -20.20 -12.86 57.28
C LEU A 78 -19.67 -12.13 56.04
N SER A 79 -19.31 -10.85 56.17
CA SER A 79 -18.74 -10.05 55.07
C SER A 79 -17.38 -10.59 54.61
N SER A 80 -16.51 -10.98 55.55
CA SER A 80 -15.21 -11.61 55.22
C SER A 80 -15.38 -12.94 54.50
N LEU A 81 -16.36 -13.76 54.91
CA LEU A 81 -16.66 -15.02 54.23
C LEU A 81 -17.14 -14.77 52.79
N LEU A 82 -18.08 -13.85 52.60
CA LEU A 82 -18.57 -13.50 51.26
C LEU A 82 -17.47 -12.92 50.36
N LEU A 83 -16.62 -12.04 50.89
CA LEU A 83 -15.51 -11.46 50.13
C LEU A 83 -14.48 -12.53 49.71
N SER A 84 -14.21 -13.51 50.58
CA SER A 84 -13.36 -14.66 50.26
C SER A 84 -13.92 -15.49 49.09
N VAL A 85 -15.23 -15.78 49.11
CA VAL A 85 -15.88 -16.52 48.01
C VAL A 85 -15.81 -15.75 46.70
N VAL A 86 -16.09 -14.44 46.71
CA VAL A 86 -15.96 -13.59 45.52
C VAL A 86 -14.53 -13.57 45.02
N ALA A 87 -13.54 -13.50 45.91
CA ALA A 87 -12.13 -13.54 45.54
C ALA A 87 -11.74 -14.88 44.87
N ILE A 88 -12.21 -16.01 45.40
CA ILE A 88 -12.01 -17.34 44.80
C ILE A 88 -12.63 -17.41 43.40
N ILE A 89 -13.88 -16.97 43.25
CA ILE A 89 -14.56 -16.96 41.94
C ILE A 89 -13.81 -16.07 40.95
N TYR A 90 -13.39 -14.88 41.37
CA TYR A 90 -12.63 -13.97 40.52
C TYR A 90 -11.28 -14.58 40.12
N ALA A 91 -10.58 -15.23 41.04
CA ALA A 91 -9.34 -15.95 40.73
C ALA A 91 -9.56 -17.05 39.69
N ILE A 92 -10.62 -17.85 39.80
CA ILE A 92 -10.99 -18.89 38.83
C ILE A 92 -11.30 -18.27 37.45
N VAL A 93 -12.16 -17.25 37.41
CA VAL A 93 -12.53 -16.57 36.15
C VAL A 93 -11.32 -15.88 35.50
N SER A 94 -10.44 -15.29 36.30
CA SER A 94 -9.18 -14.71 35.83
C SER A 94 -8.26 -15.76 35.25
N ASN A 95 -8.18 -16.93 35.89
CA ASN A 95 -7.37 -18.04 35.40
C ASN A 95 -7.90 -18.57 34.05
N ASN A 96 -9.22 -18.75 33.92
CA ASN A 96 -9.85 -19.15 32.65
C ASN A 96 -9.64 -18.12 31.53
N LYS A 97 -9.62 -16.82 31.86
CA LYS A 97 -9.25 -15.76 30.89
C LYS A 97 -7.77 -15.82 30.50
N GLY A 98 -6.91 -16.24 31.43
CA GLY A 98 -5.49 -16.51 31.18
C GLY A 98 -5.31 -17.63 30.15
N GLU A 99 -6.01 -18.76 30.32
CA GLU A 99 -5.95 -19.91 29.39
C GLU A 99 -6.28 -19.51 27.94
N VAL A 100 -7.35 -18.74 27.73
CA VAL A 100 -7.72 -18.24 26.39
C VAL A 100 -6.67 -17.28 25.82
N GLN A 101 -5.99 -16.50 26.66
CA GLN A 101 -4.89 -15.65 26.20
C GLN A 101 -3.65 -16.47 25.84
N TYR A 102 -3.31 -17.50 26.61
CA TYR A 102 -2.20 -18.40 26.28
C TYR A 102 -2.45 -19.11 24.95
N ALA A 103 -3.66 -19.61 24.69
CA ALA A 103 -4.01 -20.20 23.40
C ALA A 103 -3.84 -19.23 22.22
N LYS A 104 -4.17 -17.94 22.41
CA LYS A 104 -3.93 -16.90 21.38
C LYS A 104 -2.45 -16.61 21.17
N ILE A 105 -1.65 -16.60 22.25
CA ILE A 105 -0.19 -16.43 22.18
C ILE A 105 0.45 -17.61 21.47
N ASP A 106 -0.01 -18.82 21.73
CA ASP A 106 0.46 -20.04 21.09
C ASP A 106 0.18 -20.01 19.59
N ALA A 107 -1.07 -19.70 19.19
CA ALA A 107 -1.42 -19.53 17.78
C ALA A 107 -0.65 -18.40 17.07
N ALA A 108 -0.32 -17.31 17.79
CA ALA A 108 0.51 -16.25 17.25
C ALA A 108 1.97 -16.71 17.08
N SER A 109 2.49 -17.45 18.05
CA SER A 109 3.84 -18.04 18.01
C SER A 109 3.98 -19.04 16.87
N ASP A 110 2.97 -19.86 16.61
CA ASP A 110 2.93 -20.76 15.46
C ASP A 110 2.99 -20.01 14.13
N LYS A 111 2.20 -18.93 13.99
CA LYS A 111 2.25 -18.08 12.80
C LYS A 111 3.61 -17.41 12.61
N ILE A 112 4.25 -16.98 13.69
CA ILE A 112 5.61 -16.44 13.65
C ILE A 112 6.60 -17.51 13.19
N SER A 113 6.54 -18.71 13.76
CA SER A 113 7.40 -19.83 13.37
C SER A 113 7.24 -20.19 11.89
N GLN A 114 6.00 -20.24 11.38
CA GLN A 114 5.73 -20.45 9.96
C GLN A 114 6.30 -19.32 9.10
N SER A 115 6.13 -18.07 9.52
CA SER A 115 6.65 -16.90 8.78
C SER A 115 8.17 -16.90 8.72
N VAL A 116 8.84 -17.26 9.82
CA VAL A 116 10.31 -17.41 9.89
C VAL A 116 10.78 -18.52 8.96
N ASN A 117 10.09 -19.66 8.93
CA ASN A 117 10.42 -20.77 8.03
C ASN A 117 10.28 -20.34 6.54
N ILE A 118 9.15 -19.73 6.17
CA ILE A 118 8.93 -19.21 4.82
C ILE A 118 10.00 -18.18 4.45
N PHE A 119 10.38 -17.31 5.38
CA PHE A 119 11.44 -16.33 5.17
C PHE A 119 12.81 -16.99 4.96
N SER A 120 13.13 -18.04 5.71
CA SER A 120 14.37 -18.83 5.54
C SER A 120 14.42 -19.46 4.15
N ILE A 121 13.37 -20.18 3.75
CA ILE A 121 13.27 -20.82 2.43
C ILE A 121 13.42 -19.78 1.31
N ARG A 122 12.77 -18.62 1.45
CA ARG A 122 12.87 -17.53 0.46
C ARG A 122 14.27 -16.93 0.41
N SER A 123 14.94 -16.79 1.55
CA SER A 123 16.33 -16.30 1.60
C SER A 123 17.30 -17.29 0.97
N GLU A 124 17.13 -18.59 1.21
CA GLU A 124 17.91 -19.65 0.55
C GLU A 124 17.71 -19.64 -0.96
N LYS A 125 16.46 -19.55 -1.42
CA LYS A 125 16.16 -19.44 -2.85
C LYS A 125 16.77 -18.18 -3.47
N LEU A 126 16.65 -17.03 -2.80
CA LEU A 126 17.25 -15.78 -3.26
C LEU A 126 18.77 -15.88 -3.38
N SER A 127 19.43 -16.51 -2.40
CA SER A 127 20.87 -16.77 -2.44
C SER A 127 21.24 -17.65 -3.63
N SER A 128 20.47 -18.70 -3.89
CA SER A 128 20.65 -19.58 -5.06
C SER A 128 20.45 -18.83 -6.38
N ASP A 129 19.41 -18.02 -6.50
CA ASP A 129 19.13 -17.21 -7.69
C ASP A 129 20.25 -16.19 -7.94
N ILE A 130 20.78 -15.54 -6.89
CA ILE A 130 21.94 -14.63 -6.98
C ILE A 130 23.18 -15.38 -7.50
N ASN A 131 23.47 -16.57 -6.99
CA ASN A 131 24.60 -17.37 -7.47
C ASN A 131 24.43 -17.74 -8.95
N SER A 132 23.21 -18.07 -9.39
CA SER A 132 22.94 -18.33 -10.81
C SER A 132 23.17 -17.08 -11.67
N ILE A 133 22.77 -15.90 -11.20
CA ILE A 133 23.02 -14.63 -11.90
C ILE A 133 24.53 -14.37 -12.00
N LEU A 134 25.29 -14.57 -10.92
CA LEU A 134 26.74 -14.39 -10.93
C LEU A 134 27.43 -15.30 -11.95
N LEU A 135 27.04 -16.59 -12.00
CA LEU A 135 27.57 -17.52 -13.01
C LEU A 135 27.26 -17.07 -14.44
N LYS A 136 26.04 -16.59 -14.71
CA LYS A 136 25.67 -16.05 -16.03
C LYS A 136 26.45 -14.79 -16.38
N LEU A 137 26.74 -13.93 -15.40
CA LEU A 137 27.57 -12.74 -15.62
C LEU A 137 29.03 -13.10 -15.90
N GLU A 138 29.57 -14.13 -15.24
CA GLU A 138 30.89 -14.68 -15.56
C GLU A 138 30.94 -15.28 -16.97
N GLU A 139 29.89 -16.01 -17.37
CA GLU A 139 29.75 -16.53 -18.74
C GLU A 139 29.71 -15.39 -19.77
N VAL A 140 28.89 -14.36 -19.54
CA VAL A 140 28.85 -13.16 -20.40
C VAL A 140 30.21 -12.47 -20.47
N LYS A 141 30.93 -12.39 -19.35
CA LYS A 141 32.29 -11.83 -19.32
C LYS A 141 33.26 -12.69 -20.14
N SER A 142 33.19 -14.02 -20.04
CA SER A 142 33.99 -14.94 -20.86
C SER A 142 33.69 -14.73 -22.33
N ILE A 143 32.41 -14.81 -22.73
CA ILE A 143 31.97 -14.60 -24.11
C ILE A 143 32.43 -13.24 -24.63
N SER A 144 32.33 -12.18 -23.82
CA SER A 144 32.80 -10.85 -24.21
C SER A 144 34.31 -10.82 -24.42
N THR A 145 35.07 -11.53 -23.60
CA THR A 145 36.54 -11.62 -23.71
C THR A 145 36.93 -12.46 -24.93
N ASP A 146 36.30 -13.62 -25.12
CA ASP A 146 36.50 -14.50 -26.28
C ASP A 146 36.12 -13.79 -27.57
N THR A 147 35.01 -13.04 -27.59
CA THR A 147 34.61 -12.22 -28.74
C THR A 147 35.64 -11.12 -29.01
N ARG A 148 36.14 -10.46 -27.97
CA ARG A 148 37.19 -9.43 -28.11
C ARG A 148 38.48 -10.04 -28.64
N GLU A 149 38.89 -11.21 -28.16
CA GLU A 149 40.06 -11.93 -28.66
C GLU A 149 39.87 -12.45 -30.09
N ALA A 150 38.67 -12.93 -30.44
CA ALA A 150 38.32 -13.32 -31.81
C ALA A 150 38.37 -12.13 -32.79
N ILE A 151 37.94 -10.94 -32.35
CA ILE A 151 38.07 -9.70 -33.13
C ILE A 151 39.54 -9.32 -33.29
N ILE A 152 40.34 -9.38 -32.22
CA ILE A 152 41.76 -9.03 -32.26
C ILE A 152 42.56 -10.03 -33.12
N SER A 153 42.33 -11.33 -32.97
CA SER A 153 42.97 -12.38 -33.77
C SER A 153 42.49 -12.39 -35.22
N GLY A 154 41.21 -12.09 -35.47
CA GLY A 154 40.67 -11.84 -36.81
C GLY A 154 41.23 -10.57 -37.45
N SER A 155 41.66 -9.58 -36.67
CA SER A 155 42.34 -8.37 -37.17
C SER A 155 43.84 -8.54 -37.44
N GLY A 156 44.37 -9.77 -37.28
CA GLY A 156 45.77 -10.12 -37.55
C GLY A 156 46.08 -10.52 -39.00
N GLU A 157 45.07 -10.73 -39.85
CA GLU A 157 45.26 -10.73 -41.31
C GLU A 157 45.05 -9.31 -41.82
N ASN A 158 45.87 -8.88 -42.78
CA ASN A 158 45.84 -7.52 -43.34
C ASN A 158 44.44 -7.16 -43.90
N PHE A 159 43.57 -6.60 -43.05
CA PHE A 159 42.24 -6.16 -43.45
C PHE A 159 42.29 -4.69 -43.89
N ASN A 160 42.06 -4.48 -45.18
CA ASN A 160 41.86 -3.17 -45.77
C ASN A 160 40.70 -2.46 -45.04
N ASN A 161 41.01 -1.34 -44.38
CA ASN A 161 40.14 -0.55 -43.49
C ASN A 161 38.84 0.02 -44.10
N GLN A 162 38.48 -0.33 -45.34
CA GLN A 162 37.25 0.16 -46.00
C GLN A 162 36.10 -0.87 -46.02
N GLU A 163 36.36 -2.17 -45.95
CA GLU A 163 35.30 -3.20 -46.03
C GLU A 163 34.57 -3.44 -44.70
N GLN A 164 35.23 -3.24 -43.56
CA GLN A 164 34.65 -3.50 -42.24
C GLN A 164 33.67 -2.40 -41.80
N ALA A 165 33.95 -1.14 -42.12
CA ALA A 165 33.01 -0.03 -41.91
C ALA A 165 31.72 -0.21 -42.74
N ASN A 166 31.86 -0.66 -43.99
CA ASN A 166 30.71 -0.97 -44.85
C ASN A 166 29.89 -2.15 -44.30
N THR A 167 30.53 -3.19 -43.79
CA THR A 167 29.83 -4.37 -43.24
C THR A 167 29.03 -4.06 -41.98
N THR A 168 29.58 -3.29 -41.03
CA THR A 168 28.85 -2.87 -39.83
C THR A 168 27.72 -1.90 -40.15
N GLN A 169 27.96 -0.94 -41.06
CA GLN A 169 26.93 0.01 -41.51
C GLN A 169 25.76 -0.71 -42.19
N ASN A 170 26.05 -1.68 -43.06
CA ASN A 170 25.05 -2.53 -43.71
C ASN A 170 24.20 -3.32 -42.69
N LEU A 171 24.81 -3.79 -41.59
CA LEU A 171 24.08 -4.53 -40.56
C LEU A 171 23.14 -3.64 -39.76
N VAL A 172 23.58 -2.43 -39.40
CA VAL A 172 22.74 -1.43 -38.73
C VAL A 172 21.59 -0.98 -39.65
N ASP A 173 21.89 -0.70 -40.92
CA ASP A 173 20.88 -0.34 -41.91
C ASP A 173 19.86 -1.47 -42.11
N ASN A 174 20.29 -2.73 -42.10
CA ASN A 174 19.38 -3.88 -42.16
C ASN A 174 18.47 -3.99 -40.93
N ILE A 175 18.98 -3.77 -39.72
CA ILE A 175 18.17 -3.76 -38.50
C ILE A 175 17.10 -2.66 -38.58
N VAL A 176 17.51 -1.45 -38.99
CA VAL A 176 16.60 -0.31 -39.14
C VAL A 176 15.55 -0.58 -40.21
N ASN A 177 15.95 -1.12 -41.36
CA ASN A 177 15.05 -1.51 -42.44
C ASN A 177 14.01 -2.52 -41.97
N ASN A 178 14.44 -3.56 -41.23
CA ASN A 178 13.55 -4.59 -40.71
C ASN A 178 12.60 -4.01 -39.66
N TYR A 179 13.10 -3.16 -38.74
CA TYR A 179 12.27 -2.51 -37.74
C TYR A 179 11.14 -1.69 -38.37
N ILE A 180 11.46 -0.87 -39.38
CA ILE A 180 10.47 -0.07 -40.11
C ILE A 180 9.51 -0.99 -40.90
N SER A 181 10.03 -2.05 -41.52
CA SER A 181 9.22 -2.96 -42.34
C SER A 181 8.20 -3.76 -41.52
N TYR A 182 8.53 -4.12 -40.28
CA TYR A 182 7.63 -4.80 -39.35
C TYR A 182 6.83 -3.85 -38.45
N GLY A 183 7.14 -2.56 -38.49
CA GLY A 183 6.43 -1.52 -37.75
C GLY A 183 4.97 -1.36 -38.23
N SER A 184 4.10 -0.94 -37.32
CA SER A 184 2.73 -0.60 -37.68
C SER A 184 2.67 0.74 -38.42
N PHE A 185 1.59 0.98 -39.17
CA PHE A 185 1.36 2.26 -39.83
C PHE A 185 1.45 3.45 -38.86
N ILE A 186 0.74 3.37 -37.73
CA ILE A 186 0.75 4.42 -36.69
C ILE A 186 2.13 4.57 -36.05
N GLY A 187 2.83 3.45 -35.82
CA GLY A 187 4.20 3.46 -35.28
C GLY A 187 5.16 4.18 -36.23
N ASN A 188 5.19 3.79 -37.51
CA ASN A 188 6.03 4.44 -38.51
C ASN A 188 5.64 5.90 -38.75
N LEU A 189 4.35 6.22 -38.67
CA LEU A 189 3.87 7.61 -38.74
C LEU A 189 4.42 8.44 -37.57
N SER A 190 4.41 7.89 -36.36
CA SER A 190 4.96 8.57 -35.18
C SER A 190 6.47 8.78 -35.25
N LEU A 191 7.21 7.85 -35.86
CA LEU A 191 8.65 8.02 -36.13
C LEU A 191 8.90 9.09 -37.18
N LEU A 192 8.07 9.15 -38.22
CA LEU A 192 8.19 10.22 -39.22
C LEU A 192 7.86 11.59 -38.60
N ALA A 193 6.88 11.66 -37.70
CA ALA A 193 6.62 12.86 -36.91
C ALA A 193 7.83 13.24 -36.03
N CYS A 194 8.55 12.26 -35.47
CA CYS A 194 9.79 12.55 -34.74
C CYS A 194 10.87 13.17 -35.63
N VAL A 195 11.03 12.67 -36.85
CA VAL A 195 11.95 13.23 -37.85
C VAL A 195 11.59 14.69 -38.15
N TYR A 196 10.33 14.97 -38.47
CA TYR A 196 9.89 16.33 -38.77
C TYR A 196 9.96 17.27 -37.57
N SER A 197 9.62 16.77 -36.39
CA SER A 197 9.77 17.51 -35.14
C SER A 197 11.21 17.98 -34.94
N LYS A 198 12.19 17.12 -35.22
CA LYS A 198 13.60 17.48 -35.13
C LYS A 198 14.04 18.47 -36.21
N GLU A 199 13.65 18.24 -37.46
CA GLU A 199 14.07 19.09 -38.59
C GLU A 199 13.48 20.51 -38.51
N LEU A 200 12.24 20.63 -38.03
CA LEU A 200 11.50 21.88 -37.98
C LEU A 200 11.48 22.52 -36.58
N ASN A 201 12.02 21.81 -35.58
CA ASN A 201 12.00 22.21 -34.16
C ASN A 201 10.58 22.48 -33.63
N ILE A 202 9.61 21.65 -34.06
CA ILE A 202 8.20 21.72 -33.65
C ILE A 202 7.92 20.53 -32.72
N PRO A 203 7.72 20.73 -31.40
CA PRO A 203 7.34 19.66 -30.50
C PRO A 203 5.86 19.28 -30.71
N PHE A 204 5.56 17.98 -30.59
CA PHE A 204 4.22 17.44 -30.87
C PHE A 204 3.76 16.48 -29.78
N ASN A 205 2.46 16.30 -29.62
CA ASN A 205 1.86 15.20 -28.87
C ASN A 205 1.17 14.22 -29.84
N ALA A 206 0.64 13.11 -29.34
CA ALA A 206 -0.01 12.12 -30.20
C ALA A 206 -1.25 12.66 -30.94
N ASP A 207 -2.02 13.53 -30.28
CA ASP A 207 -3.27 14.09 -30.80
C ASP A 207 -3.01 15.18 -31.86
N ASP A 208 -1.79 15.74 -31.90
CA ASP A 208 -1.34 16.71 -32.90
C ASP A 208 -1.09 16.05 -34.28
N ILE A 209 -0.83 14.73 -34.31
CA ILE A 209 -0.42 14.01 -35.52
C ILE A 209 -1.41 12.93 -35.97
N LEU A 210 -2.36 12.56 -35.12
CA LEU A 210 -3.41 11.61 -35.45
C LEU A 210 -4.76 12.31 -35.59
N LEU A 211 -5.61 11.74 -36.45
CA LEU A 211 -7.02 12.10 -36.42
C LEU A 211 -7.61 11.71 -35.05
N PRO A 212 -8.58 12.48 -34.51
CA PRO A 212 -9.11 12.23 -33.18
C PRO A 212 -9.83 10.88 -33.12
N ASP A 213 -9.13 9.84 -32.70
CA ASP A 213 -9.73 8.54 -32.43
C ASP A 213 -8.98 7.79 -31.33
N SER A 214 -9.60 7.79 -30.14
CA SER A 214 -9.29 7.02 -28.94
C SER A 214 -7.96 7.29 -28.20
N GLN A 215 -8.06 7.35 -26.87
CA GLN A 215 -6.93 7.42 -25.93
C GLN A 215 -5.91 6.27 -26.08
N ALA A 216 -6.31 5.15 -26.68
CA ALA A 216 -5.46 3.99 -26.92
C ALA A 216 -4.31 4.30 -27.89
N ASN A 217 -4.58 5.14 -28.90
CA ASN A 217 -3.57 5.53 -29.89
C ASN A 217 -2.49 6.44 -29.28
N SER A 218 -2.86 7.33 -28.37
CA SER A 218 -1.92 8.22 -27.69
C SER A 218 -0.95 7.45 -26.79
N MET A 219 -1.44 6.44 -26.06
CA MET A 219 -0.59 5.54 -25.26
C MET A 219 0.30 4.66 -26.15
N TYR A 220 -0.23 4.17 -27.28
CA TYR A 220 0.54 3.40 -28.24
C TYR A 220 1.70 4.20 -28.83
N ILE A 221 1.46 5.42 -29.31
CA ILE A 221 2.49 6.32 -29.83
C ILE A 221 3.57 6.56 -28.79
N PHE A 222 3.15 6.82 -27.54
CA PHE A 222 4.10 7.04 -26.47
C PHE A 222 5.00 5.83 -26.24
N GLY A 223 4.42 4.64 -26.08
CA GLY A 223 5.17 3.41 -25.92
C GLY A 223 6.09 3.13 -27.11
N TYR A 224 5.61 3.38 -28.33
CA TYR A 224 6.37 3.15 -29.56
C TYR A 224 7.60 4.06 -29.64
N ILE A 225 7.46 5.37 -29.43
CA ILE A 225 8.58 6.34 -29.46
C ILE A 225 9.62 6.02 -28.37
N ILE A 226 9.19 5.64 -27.17
CA ILE A 226 10.10 5.28 -26.09
C ILE A 226 10.88 3.99 -26.43
N ALA A 227 10.20 2.97 -26.96
CA ALA A 227 10.86 1.74 -27.41
C ALA A 227 11.84 2.00 -28.58
N SER A 228 11.45 2.81 -29.55
CA SER A 228 12.34 3.23 -30.65
C SER A 228 13.51 4.08 -30.16
N SER A 229 13.33 4.84 -29.07
CA SER A 229 14.42 5.57 -28.42
C SER A 229 15.41 4.65 -27.74
N ALA A 230 14.94 3.59 -27.08
CA ALA A 230 15.79 2.57 -26.49
C ALA A 230 16.60 1.79 -27.55
N LEU A 231 16.04 1.61 -28.75
CA LEU A 231 16.73 1.01 -29.89
C LEU A 231 17.71 1.97 -30.59
N GLY A 232 17.67 3.26 -30.29
CA GLY A 232 18.54 4.28 -30.91
C GLY A 232 18.07 4.77 -32.28
N ILE A 233 16.83 4.48 -32.70
CA ILE A 233 16.27 4.95 -33.97
C ILE A 233 15.97 6.45 -33.92
N VAL A 234 15.40 6.89 -32.80
CA VAL A 234 15.14 8.30 -32.48
C VAL A 234 15.69 8.59 -31.08
N THR A 235 15.81 9.85 -30.73
CA THR A 235 16.10 10.27 -29.36
C THR A 235 15.10 11.35 -29.01
N ALA A 236 14.07 10.99 -28.25
CA ALA A 236 12.99 11.90 -27.88
C ALA A 236 12.83 11.96 -26.36
N GLN A 237 12.48 13.15 -25.86
CA GLN A 237 12.10 13.36 -24.46
C GLN A 237 10.66 13.87 -24.43
N ASN A 238 9.88 13.41 -23.45
CA ASN A 238 8.55 13.98 -23.22
C ASN A 238 8.66 15.09 -22.17
N ILE A 239 8.36 16.33 -22.58
CA ILE A 239 8.33 17.51 -21.71
C ILE A 239 6.94 18.12 -21.82
N ASN A 240 6.23 18.23 -20.69
CA ASN A 240 4.87 18.79 -20.64
C ASN A 240 3.90 18.15 -21.65
N ASN A 241 3.93 16.82 -21.75
CA ASN A 241 3.09 16.04 -22.66
C ASN A 241 3.37 16.25 -24.16
N LYS A 242 4.54 16.81 -24.51
CA LYS A 242 4.99 16.93 -25.90
C LYS A 242 6.35 16.25 -26.07
N PHE A 243 6.53 15.57 -27.18
CA PHE A 243 7.80 15.02 -27.60
C PHE A 243 8.70 16.13 -28.15
N GLN A 244 9.86 16.27 -27.52
CA GLN A 244 10.99 17.04 -28.02
C GLN A 244 12.04 16.06 -28.55
N VAL A 245 12.26 16.07 -29.87
CA VAL A 245 13.19 15.15 -30.52
C VAL A 245 14.57 15.79 -30.65
N ILE A 246 15.57 15.09 -30.11
CA ILE A 246 16.97 15.50 -30.03
C ILE A 246 17.74 15.05 -31.27
N GLY A 247 17.45 13.85 -31.77
CA GLY A 247 18.11 13.27 -32.93
C GLY A 247 17.38 12.05 -33.48
N PHE A 248 17.82 11.57 -34.64
CA PHE A 248 17.32 10.37 -35.29
C PHE A 248 18.39 9.76 -36.21
N TYR A 249 18.24 8.49 -36.55
CA TYR A 249 19.16 7.78 -37.43
C TYR A 249 19.03 8.27 -38.89
N GLN A 250 20.14 8.67 -39.52
CA GLN A 250 20.15 9.47 -40.75
C GLN A 250 19.35 8.87 -41.93
N THR A 251 19.28 7.56 -42.07
CA THR A 251 18.64 6.90 -43.22
C THR A 251 17.15 6.61 -43.04
N ILE A 252 16.55 6.89 -41.87
CA ILE A 252 15.17 6.46 -41.58
C ILE A 252 14.11 7.24 -42.34
N LYS A 253 14.33 8.52 -42.65
CA LYS A 253 13.32 9.39 -43.27
C LYS A 253 12.81 8.85 -44.62
N PRO A 254 13.68 8.56 -45.61
CA PRO A 254 13.22 8.01 -46.89
C PRO A 254 12.57 6.62 -46.74
N LEU A 255 13.04 5.81 -45.79
CA LEU A 255 12.48 4.49 -45.51
C LEU A 255 11.06 4.57 -44.94
N LEU A 256 10.84 5.47 -43.98
CA LEU A 256 9.52 5.71 -43.37
C LEU A 256 8.53 6.24 -44.41
N ILE A 257 8.93 7.23 -45.23
CA ILE A 257 8.07 7.79 -46.28
C ILE A 257 7.66 6.69 -47.28
N LYS A 258 8.64 5.90 -47.75
CA LYS A 258 8.36 4.80 -48.67
C LYS A 258 7.42 3.76 -48.05
N ASN A 259 7.71 3.32 -46.82
CA ASN A 259 6.91 2.32 -46.13
C ASN A 259 5.46 2.78 -45.93
N LEU A 260 5.25 4.02 -45.50
CA LEU A 260 3.91 4.60 -45.28
C LEU A 260 3.11 4.71 -46.59
N ILE A 261 3.73 5.20 -47.66
CA ILE A 261 3.09 5.29 -48.99
C ILE A 261 2.74 3.90 -49.52
N ASP A 262 3.67 2.94 -49.40
CA ASP A 262 3.44 1.56 -49.84
C ASP A 262 2.33 0.89 -49.02
N TYR A 263 2.27 1.15 -47.71
CA TYR A 263 1.22 0.64 -46.83
C TYR A 263 -0.16 1.16 -47.25
N ILE A 264 -0.29 2.47 -47.49
CA ILE A 264 -1.55 3.07 -47.96
C ILE A 264 -1.97 2.45 -49.31
N LYS A 265 -1.05 2.32 -50.26
CA LYS A 265 -1.34 1.73 -51.59
C LYS A 265 -1.78 0.28 -51.52
N LYS A 266 -1.18 -0.52 -50.63
CA LYS A 266 -1.47 -1.96 -50.46
C LYS A 266 -2.72 -2.25 -49.63
N THR A 267 -3.24 -1.27 -48.88
CA THR A 267 -4.43 -1.44 -48.05
C THR A 267 -5.65 -1.67 -48.94
N GLU A 268 -6.22 -2.88 -48.99
CA GLU A 268 -7.35 -3.23 -49.85
C GLU A 268 -8.67 -2.55 -49.44
N ASP A 269 -8.91 -2.44 -48.14
CA ASP A 269 -10.10 -1.79 -47.59
C ASP A 269 -10.09 -0.27 -47.87
N ILE A 270 -11.14 0.21 -48.53
CA ILE A 270 -11.24 1.60 -49.01
C ILE A 270 -11.31 2.58 -47.82
N ASN A 271 -12.08 2.25 -46.79
CA ASN A 271 -12.27 3.13 -45.63
C ASN A 271 -10.96 3.25 -44.83
N ALA A 272 -10.27 2.12 -44.63
CA ALA A 272 -8.97 2.10 -43.97
C ALA A 272 -7.90 2.84 -44.79
N ARG A 273 -7.91 2.68 -46.12
CA ARG A 273 -7.00 3.42 -47.01
C ARG A 273 -7.23 4.93 -46.92
N GLU A 274 -8.48 5.37 -46.96
CA GLU A 274 -8.84 6.78 -46.83
C GLU A 274 -8.45 7.33 -45.45
N TYR A 275 -8.74 6.60 -44.38
CA TYR A 275 -8.31 6.96 -43.03
C TYR A 275 -6.79 7.10 -42.92
N ASN A 276 -6.03 6.13 -43.42
CA ASN A 276 -4.56 6.16 -43.39
C ASN A 276 -4.01 7.34 -44.22
N GLN A 277 -4.57 7.59 -45.40
CA GLN A 277 -4.19 8.74 -46.24
C GLN A 277 -4.49 10.07 -45.55
N ASN A 278 -5.67 10.21 -44.95
CA ASN A 278 -6.07 11.42 -44.25
C ASN A 278 -5.21 11.65 -43.00
N THR A 279 -4.89 10.59 -42.25
CA THR A 279 -4.01 10.65 -41.08
C THR A 279 -2.58 11.05 -41.47
N TYR A 280 -2.05 10.47 -42.56
CA TYR A 280 -0.74 10.83 -43.09
C TYR A 280 -0.68 12.32 -43.50
N ASN A 281 -1.71 12.79 -44.21
CA ASN A 281 -1.83 14.18 -44.63
C ASN A 281 -2.02 15.13 -43.44
N HIS A 282 -2.77 14.72 -42.41
CA HIS A 282 -2.96 15.49 -41.18
C HIS A 282 -1.63 15.72 -40.46
N MET A 283 -0.84 14.66 -40.24
CA MET A 283 0.50 14.75 -39.66
C MET A 283 1.41 15.68 -40.48
N LYS A 284 1.43 15.56 -41.81
CA LYS A 284 2.21 16.47 -42.68
C LYS A 284 1.77 17.92 -42.54
N SER A 285 0.46 18.17 -42.50
CA SER A 285 -0.13 19.50 -42.37
C SER A 285 0.26 20.16 -41.04
N PHE A 286 0.26 19.41 -39.94
CA PHE A 286 0.71 19.90 -38.62
C PHE A 286 2.15 20.46 -38.67
N PHE A 287 3.04 19.79 -39.41
CA PHE A 287 4.42 20.23 -39.61
C PHE A 287 4.59 21.24 -40.77
N GLY A 288 3.51 21.67 -41.42
CA GLY A 288 3.58 22.63 -42.54
C GLY A 288 4.19 22.06 -43.82
N ILE A 289 4.21 20.75 -43.99
CA ILE A 289 4.80 20.06 -45.14
C ILE A 289 3.73 19.89 -46.22
N LYS A 290 3.88 20.61 -47.32
CA LYS A 290 3.03 20.46 -48.51
C LYS A 290 3.58 19.35 -49.42
N ASP A 291 2.67 18.71 -50.16
CA ASP A 291 3.02 17.75 -51.22
C ASP A 291 3.80 18.41 -52.36
#